data_AF-A0A2S7YUC1-F1
#
_entry.id   AF-A0A2S7YUC1-F1
#
_cell.length_a   1.000
_cell.length_b   1.000
_cell.length_c   1.000
_cell.angle_alpha   90.00
_cell.angle_beta   90.00
_cell.angle_gamma   90.00
#
_symmetry.space_group_name_H-M   'P 1'
#
loop_
_entity.id
_entity.type
_entity.pdbx_description
1 polymer ?
#
loop_
_entity_poly.entity_id
_entity_poly.type
_entity_poly.pdbx_seq_one_letter_code
_entity_poly.pdbx_strand_id
1 'polypeptide(L)'
;MAKKIKFPLEFSNGIKVRTLEELQQYADVKSILRYYHNEKLKIWLEARDYNDIVSQIISIDTNDTSYVNKLCNILGIEYEDLDVEVYEIQKNEEKLNRLRCLTSDENILSRVENIVFNQQELDDLVTQMPELIYLCANENQIYTINKKLKNIRYIGLFGKPSIQVEAENMRELFDLGIKFKDIVLPAYLQKSLRPDVEYKGDNFTSNKENRQNKSNNEKRGLFETLNSLGYKVKFKDYDLK
;
A
#
# COMPACT_ATOMS: atom_id res chain seq x y z
N MET A 1 -4.33 47.23 21.09
CA MET A 1 -3.59 46.40 20.11
C MET A 1 -2.81 45.35 20.89
N ALA A 2 -3.15 44.08 20.74
CA ALA A 2 -2.44 43.00 21.43
C ALA A 2 -1.02 42.86 20.86
N LYS A 3 -0.01 42.69 21.73
CA LYS A 3 1.37 42.43 21.30
C LYS A 3 1.39 41.12 20.51
N LYS A 4 1.70 41.17 19.22
CA LYS A 4 1.95 39.97 18.39
C LYS A 4 3.13 39.21 19.01
N ILE A 5 2.89 38.01 19.53
CA ILE A 5 3.95 37.19 20.13
C ILE A 5 4.75 36.55 18.99
N LYS A 6 6.01 36.96 18.83
CA LYS A 6 6.95 36.34 17.88
C LYS A 6 7.50 35.05 18.49
N PHE A 7 6.96 33.91 18.08
CA PHE A 7 7.48 32.58 18.47
C PHE A 7 8.39 32.00 17.36
N PRO A 8 9.31 31.07 17.68
CA PRO A 8 10.08 30.33 16.69
C PRO A 8 9.31 29.10 16.14
N LEU A 9 9.58 28.69 14.89
CA LEU A 9 9.16 27.38 14.37
C LEU A 9 10.27 26.37 14.59
N GLU A 10 9.92 25.12 14.92
CA GLU A 10 10.89 24.06 15.22
C GLU A 10 10.78 22.95 14.19
N PHE A 11 11.89 22.64 13.53
CA PHE A 11 11.94 21.67 12.45
C PHE A 11 12.53 20.33 12.89
N SER A 12 12.46 19.33 12.01
CA SER A 12 12.85 17.94 12.31
C SER A 12 14.31 17.76 12.75
N ASN A 13 15.17 18.70 12.36
CA ASN A 13 16.56 18.83 12.78
C ASN A 13 16.74 19.45 14.19
N GLY A 14 15.65 19.78 14.88
CA GLY A 14 15.67 20.47 16.18
C GLY A 14 16.01 21.96 16.09
N ILE A 15 16.16 22.52 14.89
CA ILE A 15 16.50 23.92 14.67
C ILE A 15 15.25 24.78 14.86
N LYS A 16 15.42 25.87 15.60
CA LYS A 16 14.38 26.85 15.90
C LYS A 16 14.56 28.09 15.04
N VAL A 17 13.78 28.20 13.97
CA VAL A 17 13.85 29.34 13.06
C VAL A 17 13.05 30.53 13.59
N ARG A 18 13.62 31.71 13.44
CA ARG A 18 13.08 32.99 13.87
C ARG A 18 13.01 34.01 12.75
N THR A 19 13.72 33.82 11.65
CA THR A 19 13.68 34.69 10.46
C THR A 19 13.29 33.91 9.21
N LEU A 20 12.92 34.63 8.14
CA LEU A 20 12.55 34.02 6.87
C LEU A 20 13.76 33.34 6.22
N GLU A 21 14.95 33.93 6.35
CA GLU A 21 16.20 33.38 5.82
C GLU A 21 16.56 32.05 6.51
N GLU A 22 16.40 31.98 7.83
CA GLU A 22 16.58 30.72 8.58
C GLU A 22 15.53 29.68 8.18
N LEU A 23 14.29 30.10 7.88
CA LEU A 23 13.26 29.21 7.36
C LEU A 23 13.66 28.67 5.98
N GLN A 24 14.17 29.51 5.08
CA GLN A 24 14.63 29.10 3.76
C GLN A 24 15.81 28.11 3.81
N GLN A 25 16.68 28.26 4.81
CA GLN A 25 17.88 27.42 4.93
C GLN A 25 17.66 26.09 5.66
N TYR A 26 16.74 26.04 6.64
CA TYR A 26 16.63 24.90 7.56
C TYR A 26 15.24 24.24 7.60
N ALA A 27 14.26 24.76 6.86
CA ALA A 27 12.95 24.15 6.81
C ALA A 27 12.99 22.77 6.15
N ASP A 28 12.12 21.89 6.63
CA ASP A 28 11.74 20.64 5.95
C ASP A 28 10.27 20.72 5.49
N VAL A 29 10.01 20.25 4.27
CA VAL A 29 8.70 20.31 3.61
C VAL A 29 7.60 19.74 4.51
N LYS A 30 7.88 18.61 5.16
CA LYS A 30 6.94 17.91 6.04
C LYS A 30 6.46 18.79 7.20
N SER A 31 7.37 19.51 7.84
CA SER A 31 6.98 20.43 8.92
C SER A 31 6.34 21.71 8.39
N ILE A 32 6.77 22.22 7.23
CA ILE A 32 6.13 23.36 6.57
C ILE A 32 4.67 23.06 6.28
N LEU A 33 4.37 21.90 5.68
CA LEU A 33 3.00 21.45 5.43
C LEU A 33 2.23 21.29 6.73
N ARG A 34 2.82 20.65 7.75
CA ARG A 34 2.21 20.57 9.08
C ARG A 34 1.84 21.94 9.63
N TYR A 35 2.72 22.94 9.47
CA TYR A 35 2.50 24.30 9.94
C TYR A 35 1.55 25.12 9.06
N TYR A 36 1.46 24.79 7.78
CA TYR A 36 0.51 25.37 6.86
C TYR A 36 -0.92 24.92 7.21
N HIS A 37 -1.14 23.60 7.34
CA HIS A 37 -2.46 23.03 7.65
C HIS A 37 -2.99 23.39 9.05
N ASN A 38 -2.12 23.69 10.03
CA ASN A 38 -2.55 24.11 11.36
C ASN A 38 -2.52 25.65 11.55
N GLU A 39 -2.40 26.40 10.46
CA GLU A 39 -2.34 27.88 10.42
C GLU A 39 -1.17 28.52 11.20
N LYS A 40 -0.30 27.72 11.83
CA LYS A 40 0.82 28.24 12.63
C LYS A 40 1.84 28.96 11.76
N LEU A 41 2.05 28.51 10.52
CA LEU A 41 2.90 29.17 9.53
C LEU A 41 2.36 30.57 9.19
N LYS A 42 1.05 30.68 8.95
CA LYS A 42 0.38 31.95 8.69
C LYS A 42 0.57 32.93 9.86
N ILE A 43 0.24 32.50 11.08
CA ILE A 43 0.39 33.34 12.29
C ILE A 43 1.85 33.76 12.47
N TRP A 44 2.81 32.86 12.19
CA TRP A 44 4.24 33.15 12.32
C TRP A 44 4.73 34.22 11.32
N LEU A 45 4.22 34.18 10.08
CA LEU A 45 4.51 35.16 9.02
C LEU A 45 3.84 36.51 9.33
N GLU A 46 2.56 36.52 9.73
CA GLU A 46 1.83 37.72 10.13
C GLU A 46 2.45 38.41 11.36
N ALA A 47 3.02 37.63 12.28
CA ALA A 47 3.74 38.15 13.45
C ALA A 47 5.00 38.96 13.10
N ARG A 48 5.52 38.78 11.87
CA ARG A 48 6.73 39.41 11.34
C ARG A 48 6.45 40.35 10.17
N ASP A 49 5.17 40.62 9.91
CA ASP A 49 4.69 41.54 8.88
C ASP A 49 5.02 41.10 7.44
N TYR A 50 5.22 39.80 7.21
CA TYR A 50 5.33 39.19 5.87
C TYR A 50 3.95 39.03 5.20
N ASN A 51 3.16 40.09 5.16
CA ASN A 51 1.75 40.05 4.72
C ASN A 51 1.60 39.68 3.24
N ASP A 52 2.60 40.01 2.41
CA ASP A 52 2.61 39.65 0.98
C ASP A 52 2.75 38.13 0.78
N ILE A 53 3.58 37.47 1.59
CA ILE A 53 3.73 36.01 1.59
C ILE A 53 2.45 35.35 2.10
N VAL A 54 1.89 35.89 3.20
CA VAL A 54 0.62 35.40 3.78
C VAL A 54 -0.51 35.41 2.75
N SER A 55 -0.64 36.50 1.98
CA SER A 55 -1.68 36.62 0.96
C SER A 55 -1.53 35.58 -0.15
N GLN A 56 -0.29 35.31 -0.56
CA GLN A 56 0.01 34.28 -1.54
C GLN A 56 -0.30 32.87 -1.03
N ILE A 57 0.09 32.51 0.20
CA ILE A 57 -0.15 31.16 0.73
C ILE A 57 -1.63 30.85 0.98
N ILE A 58 -2.44 31.86 1.29
CA ILE A 58 -3.90 31.72 1.47
C ILE A 58 -4.61 31.53 0.12
N SER A 59 -4.03 32.05 -0.95
CA SER A 59 -4.57 31.95 -2.31
C SER A 59 -4.21 30.62 -3.00
N ILE A 60 -3.44 29.75 -2.32
CA ILE A 60 -3.10 28.42 -2.84
C ILE A 60 -4.35 27.54 -2.82
N ASP A 61 -4.69 26.96 -3.97
CA ASP A 61 -5.68 25.90 -4.05
C ASP A 61 -5.06 24.59 -3.56
N THR A 62 -5.48 24.11 -2.39
CA THR A 62 -5.00 22.85 -1.80
C THR A 62 -5.48 21.61 -2.54
N ASN A 63 -6.43 21.75 -3.48
CA ASN A 63 -6.85 20.65 -4.36
C ASN A 63 -5.91 20.49 -5.57
N ASP A 64 -5.01 21.44 -5.79
CA ASP A 64 -4.05 21.40 -6.88
C ASP A 64 -2.91 20.42 -6.55
N THR A 65 -2.64 19.48 -7.44
CA THR A 65 -1.55 18.50 -7.33
C THR A 65 -0.15 19.10 -7.43
N SER A 66 -0.02 20.44 -7.46
CA SER A 66 1.23 21.19 -7.38
C SER A 66 1.29 22.17 -6.20
N TYR A 67 0.30 22.14 -5.29
CA TYR A 67 0.19 23.14 -4.22
C TYR A 67 1.40 23.15 -3.27
N VAL A 68 2.02 22.00 -3.02
CA VAL A 68 3.21 21.89 -2.17
C VAL A 68 4.40 22.62 -2.80
N ASN A 69 4.62 22.43 -4.10
CA ASN A 69 5.63 23.16 -4.86
C ASN A 69 5.35 24.67 -4.87
N LYS A 70 4.09 25.07 -5.07
CA LYS A 70 3.68 26.48 -5.00
C LYS A 70 3.98 27.07 -3.62
N LEU A 71 3.65 26.35 -2.55
CA LEU A 71 3.91 26.78 -1.17
C LEU A 71 5.41 26.97 -0.92
N CYS A 72 6.25 26.02 -1.32
CA CYS A 72 7.70 26.11 -1.14
C CYS A 72 8.30 27.27 -1.94
N ASN A 73 7.85 27.46 -3.19
CA ASN A 73 8.27 28.58 -4.05
C ASN A 73 7.89 29.94 -3.45
N ILE A 74 6.67 30.07 -2.90
CA ILE A 74 6.22 31.30 -2.24
C ILE A 74 7.07 31.62 -1.00
N LEU A 75 7.52 30.59 -0.28
CA LEU A 75 8.39 30.75 0.89
C LEU A 75 9.86 30.99 0.51
N GLY A 76 10.23 30.85 -0.77
CA GLY A 76 11.59 31.00 -1.27
C GLY A 76 12.54 29.90 -0.78
N ILE A 77 12.01 28.70 -0.53
CA ILE A 77 12.83 27.57 -0.07
C ILE A 77 13.44 26.89 -1.30
N GLU A 78 14.75 27.05 -1.48
CA GLU A 78 15.52 26.32 -2.50
C GLU A 78 15.93 24.96 -1.92
N TYR A 79 15.44 23.84 -2.48
CA TYR A 79 16.07 22.53 -2.23
C TYR A 79 16.77 22.03 -3.49
N GLU A 80 17.97 21.48 -3.30
CA GLU A 80 18.73 20.78 -4.34
C GLU A 80 18.10 19.45 -4.81
N ASP A 81 17.04 18.97 -4.15
CA ASP A 81 16.23 17.79 -4.52
C ASP A 81 14.72 18.03 -4.30
N LEU A 82 14.27 19.28 -4.50
CA LEU A 82 12.88 19.75 -4.32
C LEU A 82 11.84 18.80 -4.94
N ASP A 83 12.15 18.31 -6.14
CA ASP A 83 11.20 17.54 -6.93
C ASP A 83 10.97 16.12 -6.41
N VAL A 84 11.85 15.53 -5.60
CA VAL A 84 11.70 14.13 -5.17
C VAL A 84 11.00 14.02 -3.82
N GLU A 85 11.45 14.75 -2.80
CA GLU A 85 10.82 14.68 -1.47
C GLU A 85 9.43 15.32 -1.44
N VAL A 86 9.24 16.46 -2.12
CA VAL A 86 7.91 17.08 -2.23
C VAL A 86 6.96 16.17 -3.01
N TYR A 87 7.44 15.56 -4.11
CA TYR A 87 6.65 14.67 -4.93
C TYR A 87 6.21 13.42 -4.16
N GLU A 88 7.08 12.80 -3.38
CA GLU A 88 6.70 11.63 -2.58
C GLU A 88 5.68 11.99 -1.48
N ILE A 89 5.84 13.15 -0.83
CA ILE A 89 4.85 13.64 0.15
C ILE A 89 3.49 13.92 -0.54
N GLN A 90 3.53 14.58 -1.69
CA GLN A 90 2.35 14.92 -2.48
C GLN A 90 1.63 13.67 -2.99
N LYS A 91 2.37 12.71 -3.56
CA LYS A 91 1.88 11.40 -3.99
C LYS A 91 1.22 10.65 -2.84
N ASN A 92 1.80 10.71 -1.64
CA ASN A 92 1.24 10.07 -0.46
C ASN A 92 -0.07 10.74 0.01
N GLU A 93 -0.14 12.07 0.03
CA GLU A 93 -1.38 12.81 0.39
C GLU A 93 -2.51 12.60 -0.62
N GLU A 94 -2.22 12.59 -1.92
CA GLU A 94 -3.19 12.27 -2.97
C GLU A 94 -3.76 10.87 -2.79
N LYS A 95 -2.89 9.90 -2.51
CA LYS A 95 -3.25 8.52 -2.25
C LYS A 95 -4.10 8.37 -1.00
N LEU A 96 -3.78 9.13 0.05
CA LEU A 96 -4.54 9.13 1.31
C LEU A 96 -5.92 9.78 1.13
N ASN A 97 -6.03 10.85 0.35
CA ASN A 97 -7.32 11.45 -0.02
C ASN A 97 -8.17 10.47 -0.84
N ARG A 98 -7.57 9.77 -1.81
CA ARG A 98 -8.27 8.72 -2.57
C ARG A 98 -8.76 7.59 -1.67
N LEU A 99 -7.97 7.18 -0.67
CA LEU A 99 -8.38 6.19 0.34
C LEU A 99 -9.54 6.68 1.20
N ARG A 100 -9.51 7.94 1.65
CA ARG A 100 -10.59 8.54 2.46
C ARG A 100 -11.94 8.57 1.73
N CYS A 101 -11.93 8.65 0.39
CA CYS A 101 -13.15 8.51 -0.41
C CYS A 101 -13.71 7.08 -0.43
N LEU A 102 -12.89 6.06 -0.12
CA LEU A 102 -13.26 4.65 -0.16
C LEU A 102 -13.51 4.04 1.22
N THR A 103 -12.83 4.54 2.25
CA THR A 103 -12.94 4.03 3.62
C THR A 103 -12.59 5.09 4.67
N SER A 104 -13.15 4.91 5.86
CA SER A 104 -12.79 5.65 7.08
C SER A 104 -12.11 4.76 8.12
N ASP A 105 -11.68 3.55 7.74
CA ASP A 105 -10.98 2.62 8.65
C ASP A 105 -9.52 3.04 8.83
N GLU A 106 -9.18 3.53 10.02
CA GLU A 106 -7.84 3.95 10.41
C GLU A 106 -6.77 2.84 10.28
N ASN A 107 -7.15 1.56 10.38
CA ASN A 107 -6.21 0.45 10.18
C ASN A 107 -5.75 0.33 8.72
N ILE A 108 -6.57 0.80 7.78
CA ILE A 108 -6.26 0.84 6.35
C ILE A 108 -5.54 2.15 6.03
N LEU A 109 -6.02 3.28 6.56
CA LEU A 109 -5.42 4.60 6.32
C LEU A 109 -3.97 4.67 6.81
N SER A 110 -3.66 4.10 7.98
CA SER A 110 -2.30 4.01 8.51
C SER A 110 -1.34 3.14 7.69
N ARG A 111 -1.84 2.38 6.71
CA ARG A 111 -1.07 1.50 5.83
C ARG A 111 -1.01 1.99 4.39
N VAL A 112 -1.32 3.27 4.14
CA VAL A 112 -1.37 3.91 2.81
C VAL A 112 -0.14 3.65 1.94
N GLU A 113 1.04 3.64 2.54
CA GLU A 113 2.32 3.40 1.84
C GLU A 113 2.35 2.02 1.18
N ASN A 114 1.73 1.02 1.82
CA ASN A 114 1.69 -0.37 1.34
C ASN A 114 0.48 -0.67 0.45
N ILE A 115 -0.42 0.28 0.21
CA ILE A 115 -1.60 0.10 -0.64
C ILE A 115 -1.25 0.46 -2.08
N VAL A 116 -1.76 -0.24 -3.08
CA VAL A 116 -1.54 0.13 -4.49
C VAL A 116 -2.86 0.12 -5.24
N PHE A 117 -3.02 1.10 -6.13
CA PHE A 117 -4.21 1.28 -6.94
C PHE A 117 -4.05 0.84 -8.39
N ASN A 118 -2.82 0.71 -8.89
CA ASN A 118 -2.49 0.35 -10.29
C ASN A 118 -1.17 -0.44 -10.36
N GLN A 119 -0.84 -0.97 -11.55
CA GLN A 119 0.39 -1.75 -11.76
C GLN A 119 1.66 -0.90 -11.56
N GLN A 120 1.64 0.37 -11.96
CA GLN A 120 2.80 1.25 -11.81
C GLN A 120 3.15 1.47 -10.32
N GLU A 121 2.15 1.72 -9.48
CA GLU A 121 2.34 1.82 -8.03
C GLU A 121 2.85 0.52 -7.41
N LEU A 122 2.43 -0.64 -7.95
CA LEU A 122 2.94 -1.94 -7.52
C LEU A 122 4.41 -2.11 -7.87
N ASP A 123 4.82 -1.75 -9.09
CA ASP A 123 6.19 -1.87 -9.56
C ASP A 123 7.14 -0.93 -8.78
N ASP A 124 6.69 0.29 -8.50
CA ASP A 124 7.40 1.25 -7.64
C ASP A 124 7.60 0.68 -6.23
N LEU A 125 6.49 0.25 -5.59
CA LEU A 125 6.49 -0.20 -4.20
C LEU A 125 7.34 -1.47 -4.00
N VAL A 126 7.32 -2.38 -4.96
CA VAL A 126 8.11 -3.61 -4.96
C VAL A 126 9.62 -3.34 -4.87
N THR A 127 10.09 -2.22 -5.43
CA THR A 127 11.51 -1.84 -5.40
C THR A 127 12.01 -1.60 -3.97
N GLN A 128 11.10 -1.25 -3.06
CA GLN A 128 11.40 -1.05 -1.64
C GLN A 128 11.42 -2.37 -0.83
N MET A 129 11.24 -3.52 -1.49
CA MET A 129 11.23 -4.86 -0.89
C MET A 129 10.28 -5.02 0.32
N PRO A 130 9.01 -4.60 0.22
CA PRO A 130 8.07 -4.68 1.33
C PRO A 130 7.65 -6.14 1.61
N GLU A 131 7.39 -6.47 2.87
CA GLU A 131 6.85 -7.78 3.25
C GLU A 131 5.33 -7.91 2.98
N LEU A 132 4.63 -6.79 2.79
CA LEU A 132 3.18 -6.73 2.72
C LEU A 132 2.72 -5.64 1.75
N ILE A 133 1.89 -6.02 0.79
CA ILE A 133 1.28 -5.14 -0.20
C ILE A 133 -0.23 -5.36 -0.23
N TYR A 134 -1.00 -4.28 -0.25
CA TYR A 134 -2.45 -4.31 -0.43
C TYR A 134 -2.82 -3.91 -1.85
N LEU A 135 -3.59 -4.74 -2.54
CA LEU A 135 -4.04 -4.52 -3.90
C LEU A 135 -5.48 -4.00 -3.88
N CYS A 136 -5.74 -2.79 -4.35
CA CYS A 136 -7.11 -2.30 -4.50
C CYS A 136 -7.80 -2.99 -5.68
N ALA A 137 -9.02 -3.47 -5.46
CA ALA A 137 -9.85 -4.04 -6.52
C ALA A 137 -10.42 -2.94 -7.42
N ASN A 138 -10.39 -3.19 -8.73
CA ASN A 138 -11.00 -2.38 -9.76
C ASN A 138 -11.51 -3.33 -10.86
N GLU A 139 -12.72 -3.07 -11.38
CA GLU A 139 -13.50 -4.01 -12.21
C GLU A 139 -12.74 -4.51 -13.45
N ASN A 140 -11.78 -3.73 -13.95
CA ASN A 140 -11.01 -4.04 -15.17
C ASN A 140 -9.50 -4.16 -14.95
N GLN A 141 -9.06 -4.41 -13.71
CA GLN A 141 -7.63 -4.40 -13.39
C GLN A 141 -7.11 -5.79 -13.01
N ILE A 142 -5.98 -6.14 -13.62
CA ILE A 142 -5.22 -7.35 -13.33
C ILE A 142 -3.81 -6.93 -12.96
N TYR A 143 -3.36 -7.29 -11.76
CA TYR A 143 -1.98 -7.04 -11.33
C TYR A 143 -1.07 -8.18 -11.79
N THR A 144 0.07 -7.83 -12.37
CA THR A 144 1.11 -8.79 -12.73
C THR A 144 2.08 -8.93 -11.55
N ILE A 145 2.14 -10.13 -10.98
CA ILE A 145 3.01 -10.45 -9.84
C ILE A 145 4.28 -11.11 -10.36
N ASN A 146 5.43 -10.54 -10.01
CA ASN A 146 6.73 -11.09 -10.37
C ASN A 146 7.23 -12.06 -9.30
N LYS A 147 7.30 -13.36 -9.63
CA LYS A 147 7.73 -14.42 -8.71
C LYS A 147 9.19 -14.29 -8.24
N LYS A 148 10.02 -13.48 -8.89
CA LYS A 148 11.40 -13.23 -8.44
C LYS A 148 11.44 -12.53 -7.08
N LEU A 149 10.36 -11.86 -6.71
CA LEU A 149 10.21 -11.10 -5.47
C LEU A 149 9.68 -12.03 -4.36
N LYS A 150 10.60 -12.50 -3.53
CA LYS A 150 10.30 -13.50 -2.50
C LYS A 150 9.74 -12.87 -1.23
N ASN A 151 9.02 -13.66 -0.44
CA ASN A 151 8.52 -13.30 0.89
C ASN A 151 7.52 -12.13 0.95
N ILE A 152 6.79 -11.87 -0.13
CA ILE A 152 5.78 -10.80 -0.17
C ILE A 152 4.37 -11.37 0.07
N ARG A 153 3.61 -10.72 0.95
CA ARG A 153 2.18 -11.01 1.13
C ARG A 153 1.34 -9.99 0.37
N TYR A 154 0.44 -10.48 -0.48
CA TYR A 154 -0.52 -9.66 -1.23
C TYR A 154 -1.92 -9.83 -0.64
N ILE A 155 -2.58 -8.72 -0.31
CA ILE A 155 -3.95 -8.73 0.27
C ILE A 155 -4.87 -7.86 -0.58
N GLY A 156 -6.01 -8.39 -1.01
CA GLY A 156 -7.03 -7.61 -1.71
C GLY A 156 -7.79 -6.65 -0.78
N LEU A 157 -8.02 -5.42 -1.25
CA LEU A 157 -8.87 -4.41 -0.62
C LEU A 157 -9.99 -3.97 -1.56
N PHE A 158 -11.10 -3.52 -0.98
CA PHE A 158 -12.28 -2.97 -1.69
C PHE A 158 -12.88 -3.93 -2.74
N GLY A 159 -12.74 -5.24 -2.52
CA GLY A 159 -13.20 -6.29 -3.43
C GLY A 159 -12.14 -7.39 -3.54
N LYS A 160 -12.17 -8.13 -4.65
CA LYS A 160 -11.16 -9.16 -4.95
C LYS A 160 -10.43 -8.78 -6.23
N PRO A 161 -9.23 -8.19 -6.16
CA PRO A 161 -8.47 -7.86 -7.36
C PRO A 161 -8.03 -9.13 -8.06
N SER A 162 -7.93 -9.08 -9.39
CA SER A 162 -7.42 -10.18 -10.19
C SER A 162 -5.90 -10.08 -10.33
N ILE A 163 -5.22 -11.22 -10.39
CA ILE A 163 -3.77 -11.26 -10.61
C ILE A 163 -3.39 -12.18 -11.78
N GLN A 164 -2.20 -11.93 -12.33
CA GLN A 164 -1.49 -12.80 -13.26
C GLN A 164 -0.06 -13.02 -12.75
N VAL A 165 0.47 -14.23 -12.87
CA VAL A 165 1.82 -14.57 -12.40
C VAL A 165 2.39 -15.72 -13.20
N GLU A 166 3.63 -15.59 -13.65
CA GLU A 166 4.33 -16.62 -14.42
C GLU A 166 4.87 -17.75 -13.53
N ALA A 167 3.96 -18.48 -12.88
CA ALA A 167 4.26 -19.63 -12.04
C ALA A 167 3.53 -20.88 -12.55
N GLU A 168 4.17 -22.03 -12.41
CA GLU A 168 3.62 -23.31 -12.87
C GLU A 168 2.47 -23.76 -11.95
N ASN A 169 2.61 -23.53 -10.64
CA ASN A 169 1.65 -23.97 -9.64
C ASN A 169 1.74 -23.12 -8.36
N MET A 170 0.75 -23.28 -7.47
CA MET A 170 0.73 -22.57 -6.17
C MET A 170 1.86 -22.98 -5.22
N ARG A 171 2.42 -24.19 -5.36
CA ARG A 171 3.52 -24.66 -4.50
C ARG A 171 4.80 -23.86 -4.77
N GLU A 172 5.11 -23.59 -6.03
CA GLU A 172 6.23 -22.72 -6.42
C GLU A 172 6.15 -21.36 -5.71
N LEU A 173 4.97 -20.72 -5.73
CA LEU A 173 4.76 -19.42 -5.08
C LEU A 173 4.89 -19.53 -3.56
N PHE A 174 4.39 -20.60 -2.96
CA PHE A 174 4.50 -20.84 -1.53
C PHE A 174 5.94 -21.05 -1.08
N ASP A 175 6.74 -21.81 -1.83
CA ASP A 175 8.16 -22.05 -1.57
C ASP A 175 8.99 -20.76 -1.69
N LEU A 176 8.53 -19.82 -2.51
CA LEU A 176 9.09 -18.47 -2.63
C LEU A 176 8.60 -17.51 -1.54
N GLY A 177 7.75 -17.97 -0.61
CA GLY A 177 7.18 -17.15 0.47
C GLY A 177 6.11 -16.17 0.00
N ILE A 178 5.62 -16.30 -1.23
CA ILE A 178 4.60 -15.43 -1.81
C ILE A 178 3.22 -15.92 -1.38
N LYS A 179 2.44 -15.05 -0.74
CA LYS A 179 1.12 -15.40 -0.19
C LYS A 179 0.06 -14.43 -0.70
N PHE A 180 -1.17 -14.93 -0.89
CA PHE A 180 -2.29 -14.16 -1.40
C PHE A 180 -3.48 -14.24 -0.46
N LYS A 181 -4.17 -13.13 -0.19
CA LYS A 181 -5.42 -13.13 0.56
C LYS A 181 -6.44 -12.25 -0.16
N ASP A 182 -7.70 -12.69 -0.21
CA ASP A 182 -8.80 -11.92 -0.81
C ASP A 182 -8.56 -11.50 -2.27
N ILE A 183 -7.92 -12.38 -3.07
CA ILE A 183 -7.51 -12.14 -4.47
C ILE A 183 -8.14 -13.19 -5.40
N VAL A 184 -8.43 -12.81 -6.65
CA VAL A 184 -8.82 -13.73 -7.72
C VAL A 184 -7.57 -14.28 -8.41
N LEU A 185 -7.29 -15.56 -8.18
CA LEU A 185 -6.17 -16.27 -8.82
C LEU A 185 -6.50 -16.62 -10.28
N PRO A 186 -5.49 -16.68 -11.17
CA PRO A 186 -5.70 -17.09 -12.54
C PRO A 186 -6.03 -18.59 -12.63
N ALA A 187 -6.82 -18.96 -13.64
CA ALA A 187 -7.42 -20.30 -13.74
C ALA A 187 -6.39 -21.45 -13.76
N TYR A 188 -5.18 -21.24 -14.29
CA TYR A 188 -4.13 -22.25 -14.30
C TYR A 188 -3.58 -22.55 -12.90
N LEU A 189 -3.48 -21.54 -12.02
CA LEU A 189 -3.10 -21.76 -10.62
C LEU A 189 -4.22 -22.42 -9.82
N GLN A 190 -5.48 -22.15 -10.18
CA GLN A 190 -6.63 -22.83 -9.56
C GLN A 190 -6.68 -24.33 -9.88
N LYS A 191 -6.10 -24.79 -11.00
CA LYS A 191 -6.05 -26.22 -11.34
C LYS A 191 -5.19 -27.01 -10.37
N SER A 192 -4.08 -26.44 -9.88
CA SER A 192 -3.21 -27.05 -8.86
C SER A 192 -3.85 -27.15 -7.45
N LEU A 193 -5.00 -26.50 -7.24
CA LEU A 193 -5.83 -26.63 -6.03
C LEU A 193 -6.94 -27.69 -6.17
N ARG A 194 -7.14 -28.24 -7.37
CA ARG A 194 -7.99 -29.43 -7.54
C ARG A 194 -7.12 -30.64 -7.20
N PRO A 195 -7.59 -31.58 -6.35
CA PRO A 195 -6.88 -32.83 -6.20
C PRO A 195 -6.83 -33.49 -7.58
N ASP A 196 -5.63 -33.80 -8.06
CA ASP A 196 -5.42 -34.55 -9.29
C ASP A 196 -6.30 -35.81 -9.26
N VAL A 197 -7.29 -35.87 -10.14
CA VAL A 197 -7.97 -37.11 -10.50
C VAL A 197 -8.17 -37.07 -12.02
N GLU A 198 -7.31 -37.79 -12.73
CA GLU A 198 -7.69 -38.89 -13.63
C GLU A 198 -6.47 -39.36 -14.43
N TYR A 199 -5.92 -40.52 -14.05
CA TYR A 199 -5.36 -41.46 -15.02
C TYR A 199 -6.30 -42.67 -15.01
N LYS A 200 -7.04 -42.87 -16.11
CA LYS A 200 -7.79 -44.09 -16.35
C LYS A 200 -6.81 -45.20 -16.70
N GLY A 201 -6.64 -46.16 -15.80
CA GLY A 201 -6.00 -47.43 -16.07
C GLY A 201 -6.96 -48.54 -15.69
N ASP A 202 -7.46 -49.27 -16.69
CA ASP A 202 -8.29 -50.44 -16.52
C ASP A 202 -7.54 -51.57 -15.77
N ASN A 203 -8.36 -52.39 -15.10
CA ASN A 203 -8.17 -53.76 -14.63
C ASN A 203 -7.66 -54.05 -13.19
N PHE A 204 -8.64 -54.52 -12.41
CA PHE A 204 -8.65 -55.69 -11.53
C PHE A 204 -7.82 -55.73 -10.22
N THR A 205 -8.60 -55.58 -9.13
CA THR A 205 -8.63 -56.35 -7.86
C THR A 205 -7.42 -56.35 -6.90
N SER A 206 -7.70 -55.73 -5.74
CA SER A 206 -7.49 -56.25 -4.38
C SER A 206 -6.11 -56.12 -3.72
N ASN A 207 -5.92 -55.01 -2.98
CA ASN A 207 -5.82 -55.06 -1.52
C ASN A 207 -5.85 -53.62 -0.95
N LYS A 208 -7.04 -53.16 -0.57
CA LYS A 208 -7.28 -51.92 0.18
C LYS A 208 -7.16 -52.28 1.67
N GLU A 209 -6.31 -51.54 2.39
CA GLU A 209 -6.71 -51.00 3.71
C GLU A 209 -5.67 -50.06 4.35
N ASN A 210 -4.40 -50.05 3.94
CA ASN A 210 -3.36 -49.24 4.64
C ASN A 210 -2.81 -48.00 3.91
N ARG A 211 -3.35 -47.60 2.75
CA ARG A 211 -2.90 -46.37 2.03
C ARG A 211 -3.90 -45.21 2.03
N GLN A 212 -5.19 -45.46 2.30
CA GLN A 212 -6.21 -44.41 2.27
C GLN A 212 -6.16 -43.48 3.50
N ASN A 213 -5.74 -43.96 4.67
CA ASN A 213 -5.70 -43.14 5.89
C ASN A 213 -4.56 -42.11 5.90
N LYS A 214 -3.41 -42.40 5.27
CA LYS A 214 -2.28 -41.44 5.20
C LYS A 214 -2.56 -40.29 4.23
N SER A 215 -3.09 -40.60 3.05
CA SER A 215 -3.51 -39.60 2.05
C SER A 215 -4.66 -38.71 2.57
N ASN A 216 -5.60 -39.26 3.33
CA ASN A 216 -6.72 -38.47 3.85
C ASN A 216 -6.29 -37.52 4.98
N ASN A 217 -5.35 -37.93 5.83
CA ASN A 217 -4.81 -37.04 6.88
C ASN A 217 -3.95 -35.91 6.30
N GLU A 218 -3.14 -36.16 5.27
CA GLU A 218 -2.35 -35.12 4.60
C GLU A 218 -3.24 -34.12 3.86
N LYS A 219 -4.31 -34.59 3.19
CA LYS A 219 -5.29 -33.71 2.53
C LYS A 219 -6.10 -32.87 3.52
N ARG A 220 -6.41 -33.42 4.69
CA ARG A 220 -7.11 -32.70 5.77
C ARG A 220 -6.23 -31.64 6.42
N GLY A 221 -4.94 -31.93 6.64
CA GLY A 221 -3.97 -30.96 7.15
C GLY A 221 -3.74 -29.78 6.18
N LEU A 222 -3.65 -30.04 4.87
CA LEU A 222 -3.57 -28.98 3.87
C LEU A 222 -4.86 -28.15 3.80
N PHE A 223 -6.03 -28.78 3.91
CA PHE A 223 -7.31 -28.08 3.95
C PHE A 223 -7.44 -27.15 5.17
N GLU A 224 -7.11 -27.65 6.36
CA GLU A 224 -7.15 -26.87 7.60
C GLU A 224 -6.15 -25.70 7.57
N THR A 225 -4.95 -25.94 7.00
CA THR A 225 -3.93 -24.90 6.82
C THR A 225 -4.41 -23.81 5.86
N LEU A 226 -5.00 -24.18 4.72
CA LEU A 226 -5.52 -23.22 3.73
C LEU A 226 -6.70 -22.41 4.26
N ASN A 227 -7.62 -23.03 5.01
CA ASN A 227 -8.71 -22.31 5.66
C ASN A 227 -8.22 -21.37 6.77
N SER A 228 -7.20 -21.77 7.55
CA SER A 228 -6.59 -20.90 8.58
C SER A 228 -5.91 -19.67 7.98
N LEU A 229 -5.44 -19.76 6.73
CA LEU A 229 -4.84 -18.67 5.96
C LEU A 229 -5.88 -17.82 5.21
N GLY A 230 -7.18 -18.07 5.41
CA GLY A 230 -8.28 -17.27 4.86
C GLY A 230 -8.72 -17.66 3.45
N TYR A 231 -8.20 -18.74 2.88
CA TYR A 231 -8.68 -19.27 1.60
C TYR A 231 -9.97 -20.06 1.82
N LYS A 232 -11.12 -19.63 1.28
CA LYS A 232 -12.35 -20.43 1.29
C LYS A 232 -12.22 -21.62 0.33
N VAL A 233 -11.68 -22.74 0.80
CA VAL A 233 -11.65 -24.01 0.07
C VAL A 233 -12.86 -24.84 0.53
N LYS A 234 -13.62 -25.42 -0.39
CA LYS A 234 -14.69 -26.39 -0.05
C LYS A 234 -14.13 -27.80 -0.18
N PHE A 235 -14.12 -28.56 0.92
CA PHE A 235 -13.92 -30.01 0.84
C PHE A 235 -15.20 -30.57 0.21
N LYS A 236 -15.12 -31.13 -1.00
CA LYS A 236 -16.24 -31.90 -1.53
C LYS A 236 -16.18 -33.27 -0.88
N ASP A 237 -16.98 -33.45 0.15
CA ASP A 237 -17.34 -34.77 0.64
C ASP A 237 -17.99 -35.51 -0.52
N TYR A 238 -17.33 -36.57 -1.00
CA TYR A 238 -18.03 -37.56 -1.80
C TYR A 238 -18.93 -38.32 -0.83
N ASP A 239 -20.23 -38.01 -0.91
CA ASP A 239 -21.28 -38.86 -0.38
C ASP A 239 -21.05 -40.29 -0.88
N LEU A 240 -20.73 -41.17 0.05
CA LEU A 240 -20.79 -42.62 -0.14
C LEU A 240 -22.27 -43.00 -0.19
N LYS A 241 -22.76 -43.35 -1.38
CA LYS A 241 -23.76 -44.40 -1.56
C LYS A 241 -23.24 -45.41 -2.56
#